data_AF-A0A7G2CE24-F1
#
_entry.id   AF-A0A7G2CE24-F1
#
_cell.length_a   1.000
_cell.length_b   1.000
_cell.length_c   1.000
_cell.angle_alpha   90.00
_cell.angle_beta   90.00
_cell.angle_gamma   90.00
#
_symmetry.space_group_name_H-M   'P 1'
#
loop_
_entity.id
_entity.type
_entity.pdbx_description
1 polymer ?
#
loop_
_entity_poly.entity_id
_entity_poly.type
_entity_poly.pdbx_seq_one_letter_code
_entity_poly.pdbx_strand_id
1 'polypeptide(L)'
;MSESLKNSCNTILQRLQNRNAVNYKCVLCQMEQCGQDACMEHYILVHHIHPVHFDNVVDLQAFLSHLRSLVRDPSNEQAYKCPVCHAVLDGEISDLEKHLAENNHNVWNTDTVPSLAAFCITAPQDDGEEEEKEIAPGENELEEEEAGDFSEEEEKCECLYCPVSCESIFAHFEEVHKYNFKSAIQRRGDLNDEYDLIRCANVIRRSITANQCPFYANESGGSVGSCSEAVVAEGGLEEHLLLHPEHRLPMSVPTDDASLLPALPGDSFISLLISTGESILKSENEDPDYPLVPTIYEMRPDAV
;
A
#
# COMPACT_ATOMS: atom_id res chain seq x y z
N MET A 1 -16.02 12.75 15.43
CA MET A 1 -14.92 11.86 15.89
C MET A 1 -14.76 11.98 17.39
N SER A 2 -14.74 10.86 18.13
CA SER A 2 -14.54 10.87 19.57
C SER A 2 -13.11 11.32 19.92
N GLU A 3 -12.96 12.08 21.00
CA GLU A 3 -11.67 12.60 21.48
C GLU A 3 -10.67 11.48 21.79
N SER A 4 -11.18 10.32 22.21
CA SER A 4 -10.41 9.09 22.41
C SER A 4 -9.75 8.59 21.12
N LEU A 5 -10.47 8.56 19.99
CA LEU A 5 -9.92 8.09 18.72
C LEU A 5 -8.82 9.01 18.20
N LYS A 6 -9.02 10.34 18.33
CA LYS A 6 -7.99 11.32 17.96
C LYS A 6 -6.70 11.11 18.77
N ASN A 7 -6.82 10.86 20.07
CA ASN A 7 -5.66 10.59 20.93
C ASN A 7 -4.94 9.29 20.56
N SER A 8 -5.69 8.23 20.25
CA SER A 8 -5.14 6.96 19.77
C SER A 8 -4.37 7.13 18.45
N CYS A 9 -4.95 7.83 17.46
CA CYS A 9 -4.30 8.11 16.20
C CYS A 9 -3.03 8.96 16.38
N ASN A 10 -3.07 9.99 17.23
CA ASN A 10 -1.90 10.83 17.53
C ASN A 10 -0.75 10.03 18.15
N THR A 11 -1.06 9.07 19.02
CA THR A 11 -0.04 8.20 19.65
C THR A 11 0.65 7.32 18.61
N ILE A 12 -0.13 6.78 17.67
CA ILE A 12 0.39 5.97 16.56
C ILE A 12 1.24 6.83 15.61
N LEU A 13 0.75 8.01 15.23
CA LEU A 13 1.49 8.94 14.37
C LEU A 13 2.83 9.37 15.01
N GLN A 14 2.85 9.66 16.30
CA GLN A 14 4.10 9.98 17.01
C GLN A 14 5.09 8.81 17.00
N ARG A 15 4.60 7.56 17.11
CA ARG A 15 5.46 6.37 17.01
C ARG A 15 5.97 6.17 15.59
N LEU A 16 5.13 6.38 14.59
CA LEU A 16 5.48 6.30 13.16
C LEU A 16 6.49 7.37 12.73
N GLN A 17 6.44 8.57 13.32
CA GLN A 17 7.45 9.61 13.08
C GLN A 17 8.82 9.25 13.70
N ASN A 18 8.82 8.38 14.71
CA ASN A 18 10.01 7.98 15.46
C ASN A 18 10.39 6.51 15.21
N ARG A 19 10.31 6.05 13.94
CA ARG A 19 10.41 4.61 13.56
C ARG A 19 11.55 3.84 14.22
N ASN A 20 12.72 4.46 14.43
CA ASN A 20 13.92 3.81 14.97
C ASN A 20 14.30 4.25 16.40
N ALA A 21 13.44 4.99 17.09
CA ALA A 21 13.79 5.57 18.40
C ALA A 21 13.65 4.58 19.58
N VAL A 22 12.88 3.50 19.40
CA VAL A 22 12.51 2.56 20.46
C VAL A 22 12.86 1.14 20.05
N ASN A 23 13.55 0.42 20.94
CA ASN A 23 13.86 -0.99 20.77
C ASN A 23 12.76 -1.86 21.39
N TYR A 24 12.30 -2.86 20.64
CA TYR A 24 11.31 -3.82 21.08
C TYR A 24 11.92 -5.22 21.21
N LYS A 25 11.50 -5.99 22.21
CA LYS A 25 11.95 -7.38 22.42
C LYS A 25 10.94 -8.36 21.87
N CYS A 26 11.39 -9.28 21.01
CA CYS A 26 10.57 -10.40 20.56
C CYS A 26 10.01 -11.19 21.76
N VAL A 27 8.72 -11.53 21.74
CA VAL A 27 8.08 -12.26 22.84
C VAL A 27 8.56 -13.72 22.92
N LEU A 28 9.04 -14.27 21.80
CA LEU A 28 9.53 -15.64 21.69
C LEU A 28 11.01 -15.72 22.05
N CYS A 29 11.90 -15.15 21.23
CA CYS A 29 13.35 -15.32 21.34
C CYS A 29 14.06 -14.22 22.16
N GLN A 30 13.34 -13.18 22.62
CA GLN A 30 13.88 -12.05 23.39
C GLN A 30 14.92 -11.19 22.66
N MET A 31 15.15 -11.43 21.37
CA MET A 31 16.03 -10.59 20.54
C MET A 31 15.47 -9.17 20.45
N GLU A 32 16.33 -8.18 20.66
CA GLU A 32 15.99 -6.76 20.52
C GLU A 32 15.99 -6.37 19.05
N GLN A 33 14.92 -5.69 18.64
CA GLN A 33 14.70 -5.17 17.30
C GLN A 33 14.57 -3.65 17.39
N CYS A 34 15.28 -2.94 16.50
CA CYS A 34 15.26 -1.49 16.44
C CYS A 34 14.03 -1.03 15.65
N GLY A 35 13.06 -0.42 16.34
CA GLY A 35 11.84 0.05 15.71
C GLY A 35 10.75 -1.02 15.55
N GLN A 36 9.55 -0.54 15.26
CA GLN A 36 8.36 -1.39 15.15
C GLN A 36 8.40 -2.28 13.90
N ASP A 37 8.90 -1.76 12.77
CA ASP A 37 8.89 -2.46 11.47
C ASP A 37 9.82 -3.66 11.51
N ALA A 38 11.07 -3.47 11.97
CA ALA A 38 12.03 -4.55 12.17
C ALA A 38 11.52 -5.60 13.18
N CYS A 39 10.78 -5.16 14.21
CA CYS A 39 10.17 -6.07 15.17
C CYS A 39 9.08 -6.93 14.51
N MET A 40 8.25 -6.35 13.65
CA MET A 40 7.22 -7.07 12.92
C MET A 40 7.81 -8.03 11.88
N GLU A 41 8.76 -7.57 11.07
CA GLU A 41 9.48 -8.40 10.10
C GLU A 41 10.15 -9.59 10.77
N HIS A 42 10.72 -9.40 11.96
CA HIS A 42 11.31 -10.48 12.74
C HIS A 42 10.30 -11.58 13.08
N TYR A 43 9.06 -11.26 13.47
CA TYR A 43 8.03 -12.28 13.72
C TYR A 43 7.68 -13.08 12.46
N ILE A 44 7.59 -12.40 11.32
CA ILE A 44 7.19 -13.02 10.05
C ILE A 44 8.32 -13.91 9.50
N LEU A 45 9.55 -13.40 9.49
CA LEU A 45 10.67 -14.07 8.84
C LEU A 45 11.29 -15.16 9.71
N VAL A 46 11.40 -14.94 11.03
CA VAL A 46 12.07 -15.87 11.94
C VAL A 46 11.12 -16.88 12.53
N HIS A 47 9.92 -16.44 12.93
CA HIS A 47 8.96 -17.28 13.65
C HIS A 47 7.73 -17.66 12.83
N HIS A 48 7.62 -17.18 11.58
CA HIS A 48 6.49 -17.39 10.68
C HIS A 48 5.13 -16.97 11.27
N ILE A 49 5.13 -15.98 12.16
CA ILE A 49 3.95 -15.44 12.82
C ILE A 49 3.55 -14.12 12.17
N HIS A 50 2.25 -13.97 11.93
CA HIS A 50 1.63 -12.76 11.39
C HIS A 50 0.84 -12.07 12.52
N PRO A 51 1.46 -11.15 13.27
CA PRO A 51 0.73 -10.38 14.29
C PRO A 51 -0.20 -9.34 13.65
N VAL A 52 -1.09 -8.74 14.44
CA VAL A 52 -1.78 -7.48 14.07
C VAL A 52 -0.73 -6.49 13.57
N HIS A 53 -1.02 -5.82 12.45
CA HIS A 53 -0.17 -4.74 11.98
C HIS A 53 0.01 -3.70 13.08
N PHE A 54 1.25 -3.38 13.45
CA PHE A 54 1.55 -2.52 14.58
C PHE A 54 0.96 -1.12 14.42
N ASP A 55 0.74 -0.64 13.20
CA ASP A 55 0.04 0.64 12.97
C ASP A 55 -1.41 0.64 13.46
N ASN A 56 -2.02 -0.54 13.68
CA ASN A 56 -3.34 -0.67 14.28
C ASN A 56 -3.28 -0.83 15.81
N VAL A 57 -2.08 -0.79 16.40
CA VAL A 57 -1.85 -0.96 17.84
C VAL A 57 -1.50 0.38 18.45
N VAL A 58 -2.32 0.86 19.39
CA VAL A 58 -2.13 2.15 20.07
C VAL A 58 -0.93 2.08 21.01
N ASP A 59 -0.92 1.07 21.90
CA ASP A 59 0.17 0.83 22.83
C ASP A 59 0.89 -0.49 22.50
N LEU A 60 1.92 -0.38 21.65
CA LEU A 60 2.70 -1.54 21.21
C LEU A 60 3.50 -2.18 22.35
N GLN A 61 3.95 -1.41 23.32
CA GLN A 61 4.73 -1.95 24.44
C GLN A 61 3.85 -2.80 25.36
N ALA A 62 2.65 -2.30 25.68
CA ALA A 62 1.67 -3.05 26.45
C ALA A 62 1.16 -4.27 25.69
N PHE A 63 0.89 -4.14 24.38
CA PHE A 63 0.50 -5.24 23.51
C PHE A 63 1.52 -6.39 23.53
N LEU A 64 2.81 -6.09 23.33
CA LEU A 64 3.87 -7.10 23.36
C LEU A 64 4.07 -7.71 24.75
N SER A 65 3.89 -6.91 25.80
CA SER A 65 3.95 -7.40 27.19
C SER A 65 2.81 -8.37 27.49
N HIS A 66 1.61 -8.09 26.99
CA HIS A 66 0.45 -8.98 27.10
C HIS A 66 0.61 -10.25 26.27
N LEU A 67 1.08 -10.16 25.02
CA LEU A 67 1.41 -11.36 24.24
C LEU A 67 2.45 -12.24 24.95
N ARG A 68 3.46 -11.65 25.58
CA ARG A 68 4.45 -12.41 26.35
C ARG A 68 3.81 -13.16 27.51
N SER A 69 2.84 -12.57 28.20
CA SER A 69 2.14 -13.24 29.31
C SER A 69 1.21 -14.36 28.84
N LEU A 70 0.69 -14.28 27.62
CA LEU A 70 -0.11 -15.35 27.02
C LEU A 70 0.74 -16.53 26.54
N VAL A 71 1.93 -16.23 26.03
CA VAL A 71 2.84 -17.22 25.45
C VAL A 71 3.70 -17.94 26.49
N ARG A 72 3.98 -17.28 27.63
CA ARG A 72 4.70 -17.88 28.76
C ARG A 72 3.71 -18.43 29.77
N ASP A 73 3.89 -19.68 30.21
CA ASP A 73 3.12 -20.17 31.35
C ASP A 73 3.65 -19.53 32.64
N PRO A 74 2.83 -18.75 33.39
CA PRO A 74 3.26 -18.18 34.67
C PRO A 74 3.56 -19.23 35.74
N SER A 75 3.07 -20.46 35.56
CA SER A 75 3.29 -21.59 36.48
C SER A 75 4.58 -22.35 36.18
N ASN A 76 5.10 -22.23 34.95
CA ASN A 76 6.31 -22.89 34.48
C ASN A 76 7.00 -22.04 33.41
N GLU A 77 8.02 -21.26 33.81
CA GLU A 77 8.73 -20.34 32.92
C GLU A 77 9.40 -21.02 31.70
N GLN A 78 9.58 -22.34 31.75
CA GLN A 78 10.14 -23.13 30.65
C GLN A 78 9.07 -23.64 29.67
N ALA A 79 7.79 -23.59 30.02
CA ALA A 79 6.71 -24.03 29.14
C ALA A 79 6.19 -22.85 28.30
N TYR A 80 5.88 -23.17 27.04
CA TYR A 80 5.22 -22.25 26.13
C TYR A 80 3.74 -22.59 26.05
N LYS A 81 2.91 -21.57 25.88
CA LYS A 81 1.48 -21.71 25.67
C LYS A 81 1.10 -21.10 24.34
N CYS A 82 0.29 -21.81 23.56
CA CYS A 82 -0.27 -21.24 22.35
C CYS A 82 -1.25 -20.11 22.72
N PRO A 83 -1.09 -18.88 22.22
CA PRO A 83 -1.99 -17.78 22.55
C PRO A 83 -3.39 -17.95 21.94
N VAL A 84 -3.53 -18.78 20.90
CA VAL A 84 -4.79 -19.04 20.19
C VAL A 84 -5.60 -20.15 20.85
N CYS A 85 -5.03 -21.36 21.00
CA CYS A 85 -5.77 -22.52 21.51
C CYS A 85 -5.47 -22.85 22.99
N HIS A 86 -4.54 -22.12 23.61
CA HIS A 86 -4.14 -22.29 25.01
C HIS A 86 -3.49 -23.64 25.36
N ALA A 87 -3.11 -24.44 24.36
CA ALA A 87 -2.33 -25.65 24.58
C ALA A 87 -0.99 -25.32 25.22
N VAL A 88 -0.63 -26.04 26.28
CA VAL A 88 0.67 -25.96 26.94
C VAL A 88 1.61 -26.94 26.26
N LEU A 89 2.79 -26.44 25.88
CA LEU A 89 3.84 -27.15 25.18
C LEU A 89 5.07 -27.13 26.07
N ASP A 90 5.40 -28.30 26.60
CA ASP A 90 6.59 -28.49 27.40
C ASP A 90 7.79 -28.67 26.45
N GLY A 91 8.69 -27.68 26.39
CA GLY A 91 9.84 -27.78 25.49
C GLY A 91 10.44 -26.43 25.07
N GLU A 92 11.14 -26.44 23.95
CA GLU A 92 11.81 -25.26 23.39
C GLU A 92 10.85 -24.43 22.52
N ILE A 93 11.28 -23.24 22.08
CA ILE A 93 10.50 -22.39 21.16
C ILE A 93 10.06 -23.16 19.92
N SER A 94 10.93 -24.04 19.42
CA SER A 94 10.69 -24.89 18.24
C SER A 94 9.43 -25.76 18.37
N ASP A 95 9.08 -26.20 19.58
CA ASP A 95 7.87 -27.01 19.81
C ASP A 95 6.61 -26.16 19.67
N LEU A 96 6.66 -24.90 20.13
CA LEU A 96 5.61 -23.91 19.87
C LEU A 96 5.50 -23.62 18.38
N GLU A 97 6.59 -23.29 17.70
CA GLU A 97 6.59 -22.99 16.27
C GLU A 97 5.99 -24.13 15.44
N LYS A 98 6.38 -25.38 15.77
CA LYS A 98 5.81 -26.56 15.14
C LYS A 98 4.31 -26.68 15.38
N HIS A 99 3.86 -26.49 16.63
CA HIS A 99 2.43 -26.51 16.94
C HIS A 99 1.66 -25.43 16.16
N LEU A 100 2.22 -24.21 16.07
CA LEU A 100 1.59 -23.11 15.33
C LEU A 100 1.44 -23.44 13.84
N ALA A 101 2.46 -24.04 13.23
CA ALA A 101 2.43 -24.45 11.83
C ALA A 101 1.45 -25.61 11.57
N GLU A 102 1.43 -26.64 12.41
CA GLU A 102 0.57 -27.81 12.23
C GLU A 102 -0.93 -27.50 12.42
N ASN A 103 -1.25 -26.51 13.25
CA ASN A 103 -2.62 -26.13 13.59
C ASN A 103 -3.09 -24.82 12.94
N ASN A 104 -2.28 -24.21 12.06
CA ASN A 104 -2.55 -22.89 11.46
C ASN A 104 -2.84 -21.80 12.50
N HIS A 105 -2.11 -21.79 13.61
CA HIS A 105 -2.22 -20.78 14.67
C HIS A 105 -1.17 -19.65 14.54
N ASN A 106 -0.62 -19.48 13.34
CA ASN A 106 0.41 -18.51 13.01
C ASN A 106 -0.09 -17.07 12.85
N VAL A 107 -1.41 -16.85 12.79
CA VAL A 107 -2.00 -15.50 12.73
C VAL A 107 -2.42 -15.06 14.13
N TRP A 108 -1.85 -13.96 14.62
CA TRP A 108 -2.11 -13.43 15.96
C TRP A 108 -2.78 -12.06 15.85
N ASN A 109 -4.10 -12.08 15.67
CA ASN A 109 -4.92 -10.89 15.55
C ASN A 109 -6.03 -10.85 16.61
N THR A 110 -6.91 -9.84 16.55
CA THR A 110 -8.04 -9.73 17.49
C THR A 110 -9.08 -10.83 17.31
N ASP A 111 -9.12 -11.51 16.17
CA ASP A 111 -10.05 -12.62 15.94
C ASP A 111 -9.53 -13.91 16.57
N THR A 112 -8.22 -14.17 16.42
CA THR A 112 -7.57 -15.38 16.93
C THR A 112 -7.12 -15.26 18.38
N VAL A 113 -6.85 -14.04 18.85
CA VAL A 113 -6.49 -13.72 20.24
C VAL A 113 -7.29 -12.48 20.71
N PRO A 114 -8.56 -12.65 21.11
CA PRO A 114 -9.47 -11.53 21.40
C PRO A 114 -8.99 -10.56 22.47
N SER A 115 -8.20 -11.03 23.44
CA SER A 115 -7.62 -10.18 24.48
C SER A 115 -6.67 -9.09 23.97
N LEU A 116 -6.23 -9.16 22.71
CA LEU A 116 -5.41 -8.14 22.06
C LEU A 116 -6.20 -6.87 21.69
N ALA A 117 -7.52 -6.96 21.56
CA ALA A 117 -8.35 -5.84 21.11
C ALA A 117 -8.23 -4.59 22.02
N ALA A 118 -7.96 -4.78 23.31
CA ALA A 118 -7.80 -3.70 24.28
C ALA A 118 -6.62 -2.76 23.99
N PHE A 119 -5.67 -3.18 23.14
CA PHE A 119 -4.49 -2.39 22.78
C PHE A 119 -4.55 -1.85 21.35
N CYS A 120 -5.54 -2.28 20.57
CA CYS A 120 -5.73 -1.90 19.17
C CYS A 120 -6.63 -0.67 19.06
N ILE A 121 -6.58 0.00 17.90
CA ILE A 121 -7.60 0.98 17.55
C ILE A 121 -8.93 0.23 17.40
N THR A 122 -9.77 0.29 18.42
CA THR A 122 -11.15 -0.13 18.29
C THR A 122 -11.90 0.96 17.52
N ALA A 123 -12.33 0.66 16.29
CA ALA A 123 -13.53 1.31 15.79
C ALA A 123 -14.64 1.04 16.82
N PRO A 124 -15.52 2.00 17.15
CA PRO A 124 -16.68 1.71 17.98
C PRO A 124 -17.39 0.51 17.35
N GLN A 125 -17.48 -0.59 18.09
CA GLN A 125 -18.36 -1.67 17.69
C GLN A 125 -19.75 -1.07 17.70
N ASP A 126 -20.43 -1.16 16.57
CA ASP A 126 -21.86 -1.00 16.49
C ASP A 126 -22.46 -2.25 17.16
N ASP A 127 -22.51 -2.24 18.49
CA ASP A 127 -23.34 -3.14 19.27
C ASP A 127 -24.79 -2.78 19.00
N GLY A 128 -25.27 -3.32 17.87
CA GLY A 128 -26.64 -3.19 17.41
C GLY A 128 -27.62 -3.71 18.46
N GLU A 129 -28.23 -2.77 19.17
CA GLU A 129 -29.66 -2.75 19.47
C GLU A 129 -30.11 -1.29 19.54
N GLU A 130 -30.32 -0.63 18.38
CA GLU A 130 -31.28 0.46 18.33
C GLU A 130 -31.82 0.63 16.89
N GLU A 131 -33.11 0.27 16.79
CA GLU A 131 -34.08 0.43 15.71
C GLU A 131 -33.63 1.17 14.45
N GLU A 132 -33.80 0.51 13.29
CA GLU A 132 -33.94 1.16 11.98
C GLU A 132 -34.92 2.32 12.09
N LYS A 133 -34.40 3.54 12.21
CA LYS A 133 -35.13 4.74 11.80
C LYS A 133 -34.69 5.09 10.41
N GLU A 134 -35.58 4.83 9.46
CA GLU A 134 -35.54 5.39 8.12
C GLU A 134 -35.22 6.89 8.21
N ILE A 135 -34.03 7.29 7.74
CA ILE A 135 -33.69 8.69 7.54
C ILE A 135 -34.14 9.04 6.12
N ALA A 136 -35.22 9.82 6.05
CA ALA A 136 -35.71 10.41 4.82
C ALA A 136 -34.63 11.31 4.16
N PRO A 137 -34.57 11.38 2.82
CA PRO A 137 -33.59 12.22 2.14
C PRO A 137 -34.10 13.66 2.18
N GLY A 138 -33.45 14.52 2.95
CA GLY A 138 -33.77 15.94 2.94
C GLY A 138 -33.00 16.71 4.00
N GLU A 139 -32.11 17.58 3.51
CA GLU A 139 -31.61 18.77 4.20
C GLU A 139 -30.64 18.52 5.36
N ASN A 140 -29.35 18.47 5.01
CA ASN A 140 -28.32 19.08 5.84
C ASN A 140 -27.46 19.96 4.93
N GLU A 141 -27.75 21.26 5.00
CA GLU A 141 -26.89 22.33 4.52
C GLU A 141 -25.51 22.14 5.16
N LEU A 142 -24.53 21.79 4.35
CA LEU A 142 -23.13 21.80 4.74
C LEU A 142 -22.73 23.26 4.89
N GLU A 143 -22.56 23.71 6.13
CA GLU A 143 -21.76 24.89 6.42
C GLU A 143 -20.36 24.64 5.88
N GLU A 144 -19.95 25.43 4.89
CA GLU A 144 -18.59 25.52 4.37
C GLU A 144 -17.66 25.94 5.52
N GLU A 145 -17.10 24.97 6.25
CA GLU A 145 -15.94 25.22 7.09
C GLU A 145 -14.74 25.44 6.17
N GLU A 146 -14.19 26.66 6.23
CA GLU A 146 -13.00 27.11 5.53
C GLU A 146 -11.94 26.00 5.48
N ALA A 147 -11.62 25.58 4.26
CA ALA A 147 -10.48 24.73 3.96
C ALA A 147 -9.22 25.37 4.56
N GLY A 148 -8.83 24.87 5.74
CA GLY A 148 -7.51 25.12 6.28
C GLY A 148 -6.50 24.70 5.22
N ASP A 149 -5.64 25.64 4.87
CA ASP A 149 -4.51 25.52 3.94
C ASP A 149 -3.59 24.36 4.38
N PHE A 150 -4.00 23.13 4.07
CA PHE A 150 -3.10 22.01 3.92
C PHE A 150 -2.36 22.32 2.63
N SER A 151 -1.14 22.87 2.73
CA SER A 151 -0.22 22.79 1.61
C SER A 151 -0.11 21.30 1.27
N GLU A 152 -0.75 20.88 0.18
CA GLU A 152 -0.59 19.56 -0.41
C GLU A 152 0.89 19.44 -0.77
N GLU A 153 1.71 18.95 0.17
CA GLU A 153 3.07 18.56 -0.15
C GLU A 153 2.94 17.41 -1.14
N GLU A 154 3.19 17.70 -2.42
CA GLU A 154 3.10 16.73 -3.51
C GLU A 154 3.90 15.47 -3.12
N GLU A 155 3.23 14.33 -3.05
CA GLU A 155 3.86 13.09 -2.63
C GLU A 155 4.93 12.66 -3.64
N LYS A 156 6.16 12.44 -3.15
CA LYS A 156 7.29 12.05 -4.01
C LYS A 156 7.07 10.66 -4.58
N CYS A 157 7.14 10.56 -5.91
CA CYS A 157 7.00 9.32 -6.65
C CYS A 157 8.35 8.74 -7.05
N GLU A 158 8.52 7.44 -6.87
CA GLU A 158 9.70 6.72 -7.35
C GLU A 158 9.62 6.44 -8.85
N CYS A 159 10.66 6.79 -9.60
CA CYS A 159 10.74 6.57 -11.04
C CYS A 159 10.65 5.08 -11.41
N LEU A 160 10.00 4.79 -12.53
CA LEU A 160 9.89 3.42 -13.05
C LEU A 160 11.21 2.90 -13.65
N TYR A 161 12.07 3.80 -14.12
CA TYR A 161 13.24 3.46 -14.94
C TYR A 161 14.58 3.69 -14.22
N CYS A 162 14.59 4.42 -13.09
CA CYS A 162 15.81 4.72 -12.33
C CYS A 162 15.52 4.89 -10.83
N PRO A 163 16.54 4.95 -9.95
CA PRO A 163 16.36 5.00 -8.50
C PRO A 163 16.00 6.40 -7.95
N VAL A 164 15.60 7.34 -8.82
CA VAL A 164 15.28 8.72 -8.41
C VAL A 164 13.83 8.79 -7.93
N SER A 165 13.61 9.55 -6.85
CA SER A 165 12.28 9.90 -6.34
C SER A 165 12.08 11.42 -6.44
N CYS A 166 10.96 11.85 -7.01
CA CYS A 166 10.63 13.27 -7.20
C CYS A 166 9.12 13.52 -7.25
N GLU A 167 8.73 14.78 -7.06
CA GLU A 167 7.32 15.22 -7.03
C GLU A 167 6.73 15.20 -8.45
N SER A 168 7.42 15.79 -9.42
CA SER A 168 6.98 15.83 -10.83
C SER A 168 7.49 14.64 -11.67
N ILE A 169 7.01 13.43 -11.38
CA ILE A 169 7.52 12.20 -12.02
C ILE A 169 7.38 12.15 -13.56
N PHE A 170 6.30 12.71 -14.11
CA PHE A 170 6.11 12.74 -15.57
C PHE A 170 7.10 13.68 -16.26
N ALA A 171 7.42 14.82 -15.64
CA ALA A 171 8.46 15.72 -16.15
C ALA A 171 9.83 15.03 -16.09
N HIS A 172 10.11 14.29 -15.01
CA HIS A 172 11.33 13.50 -14.90
C HIS A 172 11.47 12.44 -16.01
N PHE A 173 10.38 11.75 -16.39
CA PHE A 173 10.41 10.81 -17.53
C PHE A 173 10.80 11.50 -18.84
N GLU A 174 10.30 12.71 -19.09
CA GLU A 174 10.62 13.46 -20.32
C GLU A 174 12.05 14.03 -20.31
N GLU A 175 12.48 14.57 -19.18
CA GLU A 175 13.78 15.25 -19.08
C GLU A 175 14.93 14.27 -19.04
N VAL A 176 14.81 13.20 -18.24
CA VAL A 176 15.90 12.24 -17.98
C VAL A 176 15.83 11.07 -18.96
N HIS A 177 14.65 10.47 -19.11
CA HIS A 177 14.47 9.25 -19.92
C HIS A 177 14.05 9.53 -21.36
N LYS A 178 13.87 10.81 -21.73
CA LYS A 178 13.41 11.26 -23.06
C LYS A 178 12.12 10.55 -23.49
N TYR A 179 11.23 10.32 -22.53
CA TYR A 179 10.06 9.49 -22.72
C TYR A 179 8.79 10.12 -22.16
N ASN A 180 7.78 10.30 -23.02
CA ASN A 180 6.46 10.79 -22.61
C ASN A 180 5.54 9.59 -22.33
N PHE A 181 5.42 9.26 -21.05
CA PHE A 181 4.63 8.11 -20.58
C PHE A 181 3.13 8.26 -20.92
N LYS A 182 2.54 9.44 -20.67
CA LYS A 182 1.10 9.69 -20.90
C LYS A 182 0.72 9.44 -22.36
N SER A 183 1.45 10.05 -23.30
CA SER A 183 1.20 9.89 -24.74
C SER A 183 1.46 8.46 -25.23
N ALA A 184 2.33 7.70 -24.57
CA ALA A 184 2.56 6.31 -24.92
C ALA A 184 1.42 5.41 -24.43
N ILE A 185 0.90 5.66 -23.22
CA ILE A 185 -0.27 4.97 -22.67
C ILE A 185 -1.54 5.29 -23.48
N GLN A 186 -1.78 6.55 -23.84
CA GLN A 186 -2.95 6.96 -24.64
C GLN A 186 -2.98 6.35 -26.05
N ARG A 187 -1.81 5.95 -26.59
CA ARG A 187 -1.72 5.25 -27.88
C ARG A 187 -2.06 3.76 -27.76
N ARG A 188 -2.19 3.23 -26.56
CA ARG A 188 -2.51 1.83 -26.30
C ARG A 188 -4.03 1.66 -26.19
N GLY A 189 -4.59 0.86 -27.09
CA GLY A 189 -6.00 0.50 -27.06
C GLY A 189 -6.34 -0.69 -26.16
N ASP A 190 -5.34 -1.31 -25.53
CA ASP A 190 -5.49 -2.47 -24.66
C ASP A 190 -5.59 -2.11 -23.16
N LEU A 191 -5.39 -0.84 -22.79
CA LEU A 191 -5.50 -0.34 -21.42
C LEU A 191 -6.83 0.39 -21.23
N ASN A 192 -7.65 -0.06 -20.28
CA ASN A 192 -9.02 0.44 -20.13
C ASN A 192 -9.27 1.15 -18.80
N ASP A 193 -8.54 0.75 -17.75
CA ASP A 193 -8.75 1.23 -16.39
C ASP A 193 -7.42 1.41 -15.63
N GLU A 194 -7.53 1.92 -14.40
CA GLU A 194 -6.39 2.15 -13.50
C GLU A 194 -5.67 0.84 -13.18
N TYR A 195 -6.38 -0.28 -13.12
CA TYR A 195 -5.80 -1.59 -12.83
C TYR A 195 -4.86 -2.03 -13.95
N ASP A 196 -5.21 -1.81 -15.21
CA ASP A 196 -4.33 -2.07 -16.35
C ASP A 196 -3.05 -1.21 -16.30
N LEU A 197 -3.15 0.05 -15.84
CA LEU A 197 -1.99 0.90 -15.61
C LEU A 197 -1.09 0.36 -14.50
N ILE A 198 -1.68 -0.10 -13.38
CA ILE A 198 -0.95 -0.69 -12.26
C ILE A 198 -0.20 -1.95 -12.71
N ARG A 199 -0.88 -2.85 -13.44
CA ARG A 199 -0.25 -4.05 -14.00
C ARG A 199 0.90 -3.69 -14.93
N CYS A 200 0.70 -2.70 -15.81
CA CYS A 200 1.74 -2.20 -16.70
C CYS A 200 2.95 -1.66 -15.91
N ALA A 201 2.73 -0.82 -14.90
CA ALA A 201 3.80 -0.27 -14.05
C ALA A 201 4.56 -1.37 -13.29
N ASN A 202 3.85 -2.36 -12.74
CA ASN A 202 4.45 -3.49 -12.04
C ASN A 202 5.33 -4.34 -12.96
N VAL A 203 4.89 -4.60 -14.20
CA VAL A 203 5.71 -5.32 -15.19
C VAL A 203 6.98 -4.53 -15.49
N ILE A 204 6.88 -3.22 -15.73
CA ILE A 204 8.04 -2.35 -15.97
C ILE A 204 9.01 -2.43 -14.80
N ARG A 205 8.54 -2.22 -13.55
CA ARG A 205 9.40 -2.27 -12.37
C ARG A 205 10.12 -3.61 -12.26
N ARG A 206 9.40 -4.73 -12.37
CA ARG A 206 10.01 -6.07 -12.30
C ARG A 206 11.07 -6.26 -13.39
N SER A 207 10.81 -5.78 -14.61
CA SER A 207 11.77 -5.85 -15.71
C SER A 207 13.01 -4.98 -15.46
N ILE A 208 12.85 -3.73 -15.03
CA ILE A 208 13.97 -2.83 -14.74
C ILE A 208 14.82 -3.38 -13.58
N THR A 209 14.20 -3.88 -12.50
CA THR A 209 14.92 -4.53 -11.39
C THR A 209 15.68 -5.77 -11.84
N ALA A 210 15.12 -6.55 -12.77
CA ALA A 210 15.79 -7.71 -13.37
C ALA A 210 16.83 -7.34 -14.44
N ASN A 211 17.02 -6.05 -14.73
CA ASN A 211 17.84 -5.53 -15.83
C ASN A 211 17.45 -6.14 -17.20
N GLN A 212 16.14 -6.22 -17.44
CA GLN A 212 15.53 -6.78 -18.64
C GLN A 212 14.63 -5.76 -19.34
N CYS A 213 14.48 -5.93 -20.65
CA CYS A 213 13.59 -5.12 -21.46
C CYS A 213 12.11 -5.40 -21.10
N PRO A 214 11.30 -4.39 -20.74
CA PRO A 214 9.88 -4.58 -20.40
C PRO A 214 9.02 -5.14 -21.52
N PHE A 215 9.36 -4.85 -22.79
CA PHE A 215 8.50 -5.14 -23.95
C PHE A 215 8.10 -6.61 -24.08
N TYR A 216 9.06 -7.53 -23.85
CA TYR A 216 8.86 -8.97 -23.99
C TYR A 216 8.74 -9.71 -22.65
N ALA A 217 8.52 -8.98 -21.54
CA ALA A 217 8.53 -9.54 -20.20
C ALA A 217 7.50 -10.65 -19.96
N ASN A 218 6.37 -10.60 -20.68
CA ASN A 218 5.25 -11.54 -20.52
C ASN A 218 5.22 -12.68 -21.55
N GLU A 219 6.20 -12.76 -22.46
CA GLU A 219 6.30 -13.90 -23.38
C GLU A 219 6.83 -15.12 -22.63
N SER A 220 5.90 -15.93 -22.12
CA SER A 220 6.17 -17.24 -21.50
C SER A 220 6.58 -18.25 -22.60
N GLY A 221 7.81 -18.15 -23.10
CA GLY A 221 8.21 -18.97 -24.24
C GLY A 221 9.62 -18.75 -24.78
N GLY A 222 10.64 -18.62 -23.94
CA GLY A 222 12.02 -19.07 -24.15
C GLY A 222 12.87 -18.71 -25.39
N SER A 223 12.37 -18.18 -26.52
CA SER A 223 13.26 -17.89 -27.67
C SER A 223 12.74 -16.98 -28.80
N VAL A 224 11.63 -16.25 -28.67
CA VAL A 224 11.09 -15.50 -29.84
C VAL A 224 11.20 -13.97 -29.73
N GLY A 225 11.50 -13.41 -28.56
CA GLY A 225 11.51 -11.94 -28.40
C GLY A 225 12.53 -11.33 -27.45
N SER A 226 13.45 -12.04 -26.82
CA SER A 226 14.29 -11.38 -25.80
C SER A 226 15.30 -10.38 -26.39
N CYS A 227 15.18 -9.08 -26.04
CA CYS A 227 16.19 -8.06 -26.35
C CYS A 227 17.50 -8.21 -25.57
N SER A 228 17.75 -9.33 -24.88
CA SER A 228 18.91 -9.49 -24.00
C SER A 228 20.25 -9.34 -24.72
N GLU A 229 20.38 -9.86 -25.93
CA GLU A 229 21.60 -9.71 -26.73
C GLU A 229 21.79 -8.25 -27.21
N ALA A 230 20.70 -7.59 -27.61
CA ALA A 230 20.71 -6.19 -28.03
C ALA A 230 21.09 -5.27 -26.87
N VAL A 231 20.50 -5.46 -25.67
CA VAL A 231 20.84 -4.71 -24.44
C VAL A 231 22.33 -4.79 -24.13
N VAL A 232 22.95 -5.97 -24.27
CA VAL A 232 24.40 -6.14 -24.06
C VAL A 232 25.20 -5.45 -25.17
N ALA A 233 24.77 -5.55 -26.42
CA ALA A 233 25.46 -4.96 -27.57
C ALA A 233 25.40 -3.42 -27.59
N GLU A 234 24.29 -2.84 -27.12
CA GLU A 234 24.01 -1.40 -27.10
C GLU A 234 24.60 -0.71 -25.86
N GLY A 235 25.15 -1.47 -24.91
CA GLY A 235 25.93 -0.94 -23.78
C GLY A 235 25.18 -0.87 -22.46
N GLY A 236 23.92 -1.30 -22.42
CA GLY A 236 23.09 -1.26 -21.21
C GLY A 236 21.59 -1.20 -21.54
N LEU A 237 20.78 -1.38 -20.49
CA LEU A 237 19.33 -1.34 -20.63
C LEU A 237 18.83 0.07 -20.95
N GLU A 238 19.40 1.10 -20.33
CA GLU A 238 18.97 2.48 -20.58
C GLU A 238 19.31 2.93 -22.01
N GLU A 239 20.49 2.59 -22.52
CA GLU A 239 20.89 2.84 -23.91
C GLU A 239 19.94 2.16 -24.89
N HIS A 240 19.57 0.90 -24.62
CA HIS A 240 18.57 0.17 -25.41
C HIS A 240 17.20 0.85 -25.40
N LEU A 241 16.72 1.29 -24.24
CA LEU A 241 15.43 1.97 -24.11
C LEU A 241 15.42 3.39 -24.69
N LEU A 242 16.59 4.01 -24.90
CA LEU A 242 16.72 5.26 -25.64
C LEU A 242 16.67 5.04 -27.15
N LEU A 243 17.22 3.92 -27.64
CA LEU A 243 17.19 3.56 -29.06
C LEU A 243 15.82 3.03 -29.51
N HIS A 244 15.11 2.32 -28.62
CA HIS A 244 13.80 1.72 -28.88
C HIS A 244 12.76 2.21 -27.85
N PRO A 245 12.22 3.44 -27.96
CA PRO A 245 11.33 4.02 -26.96
C PRO A 245 10.03 3.23 -26.71
N GLU A 246 9.55 2.50 -27.71
CA GLU A 246 8.40 1.59 -27.61
C GLU A 246 8.64 0.43 -26.62
N HIS A 247 9.90 0.07 -26.38
CA HIS A 247 10.27 -0.99 -25.47
C HIS A 247 10.19 -0.59 -23.98
N ARG A 248 9.89 0.68 -23.68
CA ARG A 248 9.68 1.18 -22.31
C ARG A 248 8.35 0.75 -21.69
N LEU A 249 7.43 0.19 -22.49
CA LEU A 249 6.20 -0.44 -22.03
C LEU A 249 6.19 -1.92 -22.41
N PRO A 250 5.51 -2.78 -21.64
CA PRO A 250 5.28 -4.16 -22.04
C PRO A 250 4.36 -4.24 -23.25
N MET A 251 4.66 -5.14 -24.20
CA MET A 251 3.84 -5.33 -25.41
C MET A 251 2.40 -5.75 -25.06
N SER A 252 2.24 -6.55 -24.02
CA SER A 252 0.94 -6.98 -23.49
C SER A 252 0.94 -6.84 -21.97
N VAL A 253 -0.21 -6.44 -21.42
CA VAL A 253 -0.41 -6.38 -19.97
C VAL A 253 -1.04 -7.68 -19.50
N PRO A 254 -0.54 -8.28 -18.40
CA PRO A 254 -1.15 -9.48 -17.82
C PRO A 254 -2.57 -9.18 -17.34
N THR A 255 -3.40 -10.22 -17.20
CA THR A 255 -4.79 -10.07 -16.74
C THR A 255 -5.05 -10.75 -15.39
N ASP A 256 -4.02 -11.35 -14.78
CA ASP A 256 -4.13 -12.03 -13.49
C ASP A 256 -4.02 -11.06 -12.31
N ASP A 257 -4.66 -11.40 -11.19
CA ASP A 257 -4.64 -10.55 -9.99
C ASP A 257 -3.27 -10.49 -9.30
N ALA A 258 -2.40 -11.49 -9.49
CA ALA A 258 -1.07 -11.48 -8.90
C ALA A 258 -0.18 -10.38 -9.54
N SER A 259 -0.49 -9.95 -10.75
CA SER A 259 0.15 -8.82 -11.42
C SER A 259 -0.24 -7.44 -10.86
N LEU A 260 -1.33 -7.36 -10.07
CA LEU A 260 -1.72 -6.14 -9.38
C LEU A 260 -0.90 -5.88 -8.11
N LEU A 261 -0.28 -6.93 -7.55
CA LEU A 261 0.52 -6.80 -6.35
C LEU A 261 1.72 -5.86 -6.61
N PRO A 262 1.81 -4.73 -5.86
CA PRO A 262 2.90 -3.78 -6.00
C PRO A 262 4.26 -4.46 -5.95
N ALA A 263 5.12 -4.14 -6.90
CA ALA A 263 6.50 -4.64 -6.88
C ALA A 263 7.30 -4.02 -5.73
N LEU A 264 6.90 -2.84 -5.25
CA LEU A 264 7.53 -2.11 -4.15
C LEU A 264 6.54 -1.90 -3.00
N PRO A 265 6.94 -2.09 -1.73
CA PRO A 265 6.12 -1.72 -0.58
C PRO A 265 5.91 -0.20 -0.54
N GLY A 266 4.65 0.25 -0.47
CA GLY A 266 4.34 1.68 -0.40
C GLY A 266 4.61 2.44 -1.71
N ASP A 267 4.43 1.81 -2.87
CA ASP A 267 4.68 2.40 -4.17
C ASP A 267 3.78 3.64 -4.43
N SER A 268 4.32 4.82 -4.17
CA SER A 268 3.63 6.10 -4.37
C SER A 268 3.27 6.36 -5.84
N PHE A 269 3.96 5.73 -6.80
CA PHE A 269 3.57 5.81 -8.20
C PHE A 269 2.26 5.07 -8.46
N ILE A 270 2.02 3.92 -7.80
CA ILE A 270 0.71 3.24 -7.89
C ILE A 270 -0.38 4.11 -7.28
N SER A 271 -0.14 4.74 -6.13
CA SER A 271 -1.07 5.70 -5.53
C SER A 271 -1.41 6.83 -6.50
N LEU A 272 -0.41 7.38 -7.21
CA LEU A 272 -0.60 8.38 -8.26
C LEU A 272 -1.44 7.86 -9.44
N LEU A 273 -1.20 6.62 -9.88
CA LEU A 273 -2.00 6.02 -10.96
C LEU A 273 -3.46 5.81 -10.56
N ILE A 274 -3.74 5.49 -9.30
CA ILE A 274 -5.11 5.36 -8.79
C ILE A 274 -5.81 6.72 -8.76
N SER A 275 -5.11 7.78 -8.34
CA SER A 275 -5.70 9.12 -8.24
C SER A 275 -5.85 9.83 -9.59
N THR A 276 -4.98 9.55 -10.57
CA THR A 276 -4.93 10.28 -11.85
C THR A 276 -5.10 9.40 -13.09
N GLY A 277 -5.37 8.11 -12.93
CA GLY A 277 -5.38 7.14 -14.03
C GLY A 277 -6.38 7.45 -15.13
N GLU A 278 -7.58 7.93 -14.80
CA GLU A 278 -8.55 8.39 -15.80
C GLU A 278 -7.99 9.52 -16.69
N SER A 279 -7.27 10.49 -16.10
CA SER A 279 -6.64 11.61 -16.83
C SER A 279 -5.45 11.13 -17.69
N ILE A 280 -4.80 10.04 -17.29
CA ILE A 280 -3.72 9.44 -18.07
C ILE A 280 -4.30 8.66 -19.27
N LEU A 281 -5.41 7.93 -19.08
CA LEU A 281 -6.04 7.10 -20.11
C LEU A 281 -6.81 7.91 -21.15
N LYS A 282 -7.52 8.95 -20.72
CA LYS A 282 -8.26 9.83 -21.63
C LYS A 282 -7.29 10.89 -22.17
N SER A 283 -7.22 11.05 -23.50
CA SER A 283 -6.77 12.34 -24.04
C SER A 283 -7.73 13.39 -23.51
N GLU A 284 -7.26 14.56 -23.06
CA GLU A 284 -8.12 15.70 -22.80
C GLU A 284 -8.89 16.01 -24.10
N ASN A 285 -10.06 15.38 -24.27
CA ASN A 285 -11.09 15.96 -25.09
C ASN A 285 -11.49 17.19 -24.30
N GLU A 286 -11.15 18.36 -24.85
CA GLU A 286 -11.76 19.63 -24.48
C GLU A 286 -13.23 19.33 -24.17
N ASP A 287 -13.59 19.47 -22.89
CA ASP A 287 -14.96 19.34 -22.43
C ASP A 287 -15.78 20.22 -23.40
N PRO A 288 -16.75 19.67 -24.16
CA PRO A 288 -17.41 20.45 -25.19
C PRO A 288 -18.00 21.66 -24.50
N ASP A 289 -17.50 22.86 -24.83
CA ASP A 289 -17.91 24.16 -24.27
C ASP A 289 -19.42 24.14 -24.04
N TYR A 290 -19.84 23.81 -22.82
CA TYR A 290 -21.25 23.77 -22.50
C TYR A 290 -21.67 25.24 -22.57
N PRO A 291 -22.58 25.62 -23.48
CA PRO A 291 -22.94 27.01 -23.63
C PRO A 291 -23.49 27.47 -22.29
N LEU A 292 -22.79 28.42 -21.66
CA LEU A 292 -23.20 29.02 -20.40
C LEU A 292 -24.64 29.51 -20.57
N VAL A 293 -25.57 28.83 -19.91
CA VAL A 293 -26.97 29.23 -19.91
C VAL A 293 -27.05 30.46 -19.02
N PRO A 294 -27.57 31.60 -19.51
CA PRO A 294 -27.68 32.81 -18.70
C PRO A 294 -28.40 32.51 -17.39
N THR A 295 -27.91 33.08 -16.29
CA THR A 295 -28.57 32.88 -15.00
C THR A 295 -29.93 33.58 -14.99
N ILE A 296 -30.86 33.14 -14.14
CA ILE A 296 -32.20 33.75 -14.02
C ILE A 296 -32.10 35.26 -13.68
N TYR A 297 -31.01 35.69 -13.07
CA TYR A 297 -30.70 37.10 -12.82
C TYR A 297 -30.39 37.90 -14.09
N GLU A 298 -29.71 37.30 -15.06
CA GLU A 298 -29.37 37.92 -16.36
C GLU A 298 -30.56 37.96 -17.32
N MET A 299 -31.59 37.15 -17.06
CA MET A 299 -32.82 37.12 -17.86
C MET A 299 -33.92 38.06 -17.35
N ARG A 300 -33.70 38.84 -16.29
CA ARG A 300 -34.72 39.77 -15.78
C ARG A 300 -34.82 41.02 -16.67
N PRO A 301 -36.02 41.35 -17.22
CA PRO A 301 -36.18 42.49 -18.12
C PRO A 301 -36.16 43.89 -17.50
N ASP A 302 -35.86 44.05 -16.20
CA ASP A 302 -36.08 45.33 -15.51
C ASP A 302 -34.88 45.74 -14.66
N ALA A 303 -33.91 46.36 -15.31
CA ALA A 303 -32.93 47.25 -14.67
C ALA A 303 -32.62 48.44 -15.60
N VAL A 304 -33.65 49.23 -15.91
CA VAL A 304 -33.55 50.64 -16.32
C VAL A 304 -34.57 51.43 -15.52
#